data_AF-A0A956MXD4-F1
#
_entry.id   AF-A0A956MXD4-F1
#
_cell.length_a   1.000
_cell.length_b   1.000
_cell.length_c   1.000
_cell.angle_alpha   90.00
_cell.angle_beta   90.00
_cell.angle_gamma   90.00
#
_symmetry.space_group_name_H-M   'P 1'
#
loop_
_entity.id
_entity.type
_entity.pdbx_description
1 polymer ?
#
loop_
_entity_poly.entity_id
_entity_poly.type
_entity_poly.pdbx_seq_one_letter_code
_entity_poly.pdbx_strand_id
1 'polypeptide(L)'
;MNNKNIQIQIGDKVKVTQDLWVQWKEFGGPDNKCNLKDKEGVIVSVHEGYVTLQFDDEVLRLSGQHNISIANIEKYDILYKKGDRVKIINFDSITGLDPNKNDIGNVVEDNGKYVKVNIKNDIYEWRNMYRNSIEPLNDDIIMDNTNNEKELIDREFNNYKGSLCDMIRTAQREKSNIEQRILDLTNELNRIEKLRNNINGII
;
A
#
# COMPACT_ATOMS: atom_id res chain seq x y z
N MET A 1 21.82 -7.99 -15.27
CA MET A 1 22.13 -7.21 -14.05
C MET A 1 20.88 -6.45 -13.67
N ASN A 2 20.23 -6.84 -12.57
CA ASN A 2 19.03 -6.16 -12.09
C ASN A 2 19.46 -4.84 -11.45
N ASN A 3 19.18 -3.72 -12.11
CA ASN A 3 19.22 -2.40 -11.47
C ASN A 3 18.14 -2.39 -10.40
N LYS A 4 18.52 -2.73 -9.15
CA LYS A 4 17.76 -2.29 -7.99
C LYS A 4 17.93 -0.77 -7.97
N ASN A 5 16.90 -0.05 -8.42
CA ASN A 5 16.77 1.38 -8.14
C ASN A 5 16.58 1.52 -6.63
N ILE A 6 17.70 1.58 -5.90
CA ILE A 6 17.69 1.89 -4.48
C ILE A 6 17.32 3.36 -4.39
N GLN A 7 16.15 3.64 -3.79
CA GLN A 7 15.75 5.01 -3.52
C GLN A 7 16.60 5.55 -2.36
N ILE A 8 17.42 6.54 -2.67
CA ILE A 8 18.38 7.15 -1.75
C ILE A 8 17.84 8.50 -1.30
N GLN A 9 17.80 8.74 0.01
CA GLN A 9 17.24 9.93 0.63
C GLN A 9 18.20 10.54 1.65
N ILE A 10 18.01 11.83 1.91
CA ILE A 10 18.71 12.53 3.00
C ILE A 10 18.35 11.89 4.34
N GLY A 11 19.37 11.60 5.15
CA GLY A 11 19.28 10.94 6.45
C GLY A 11 19.52 9.43 6.41
N ASP A 12 19.46 8.81 5.23
CA ASP A 12 19.77 7.39 5.08
C ASP A 12 21.22 7.10 5.48
N LYS A 13 21.45 5.97 6.16
CA LYS A 13 22.81 5.49 6.41
C LYS A 13 23.23 4.52 5.33
N VAL A 14 24.38 4.80 4.75
CA VAL A 14 24.94 4.02 3.66
C VAL A 14 26.38 3.68 3.95
N LYS A 15 26.80 2.53 3.44
CA LYS A 15 28.15 2.00 3.54
C LYS A 15 28.78 2.09 2.16
N VAL A 16 30.01 2.58 2.09
CA VAL A 16 30.73 2.64 0.81
C VAL A 16 31.21 1.23 0.44
N THR A 17 30.87 0.75 -0.76
CA THR A 17 31.14 -0.63 -1.19
C THR A 17 32.42 -0.79 -2.00
N GLN A 18 32.94 0.31 -2.57
CA GLN A 18 34.12 0.30 -3.42
C GLN A 18 35.31 0.99 -2.76
N ASP A 19 36.51 0.66 -3.24
CA ASP A 19 37.74 1.34 -2.87
C ASP A 19 37.69 2.79 -3.39
N LEU A 20 37.45 3.73 -2.47
CA LEU A 20 37.33 5.15 -2.77
C LEU A 20 38.34 5.92 -1.92
N TRP A 21 39.40 6.41 -2.56
CA TRP A 21 40.46 7.13 -1.88
C TRP A 21 40.17 8.63 -1.88
N VAL A 22 40.05 9.21 -0.70
CA VAL A 22 39.99 10.66 -0.52
C VAL A 22 41.35 11.13 -0.04
N GLN A 23 41.87 12.16 -0.70
CA GLN A 23 43.12 12.82 -0.34
C GLN A 23 42.81 14.22 0.19
N TRP A 24 43.47 14.61 1.28
CA TRP A 24 43.45 15.98 1.78
C TRP A 24 44.84 16.41 2.19
N LYS A 25 45.03 17.72 2.24
CA LYS A 25 46.29 18.35 2.63
C LYS A 25 46.09 19.13 3.91
N GLU A 26 46.82 18.76 4.95
CA GLU A 26 46.86 19.56 6.16
C GLU A 26 47.67 20.84 5.89
N PHE A 27 47.23 21.96 6.47
CA PHE A 27 47.95 23.22 6.31
C PHE A 27 49.35 23.11 6.93
N GLY A 28 50.38 23.13 6.10
CA GLY A 28 51.78 22.95 6.52
C GLY A 28 52.18 21.50 6.83
N GLY A 29 51.33 20.51 6.54
CA GLY A 29 51.56 19.08 6.79
C GLY A 29 51.73 18.24 5.52
N PRO A 30 52.02 16.93 5.67
CA PRO A 30 52.07 15.98 4.57
C PRO A 30 50.68 15.74 3.96
N ASP A 31 50.65 15.21 2.73
CA ASP A 31 49.40 14.77 2.12
C ASP A 31 48.88 13.51 2.83
N ASN A 32 47.59 13.53 3.22
CA ASN A 32 46.91 12.40 3.84
C ASN A 32 45.96 11.76 2.82
N LYS A 33 45.83 10.44 2.87
CA LYS A 33 44.84 9.69 2.08
C LYS A 33 44.12 8.68 2.96
N CYS A 34 42.80 8.57 2.78
CA CYS A 34 41.99 7.56 3.43
C CYS A 34 41.13 6.83 2.41
N ASN A 35 41.02 5.51 2.56
CA ASN A 35 40.08 4.70 1.80
C ASN A 35 38.75 4.66 2.55
N LEU A 36 37.68 5.06 1.88
CA LEU A 36 36.34 5.08 2.43
C LEU A 36 35.62 3.73 2.30
N LYS A 37 36.21 2.72 1.66
CA LYS A 37 35.59 1.39 1.58
C LYS A 37 35.21 0.88 2.97
N ASP A 38 34.02 0.31 3.04
CA ASP A 38 33.38 -0.19 4.24
C ASP A 38 33.04 0.86 5.31
N LYS A 39 33.28 2.15 5.03
CA LYS A 39 32.90 3.24 5.94
C LYS A 39 31.43 3.59 5.81
N GLU A 40 30.87 3.92 6.95
CA GLU A 40 29.48 4.27 7.14
C GLU A 40 29.32 5.79 7.18
N GLY A 41 28.38 6.31 6.43
CA GLY A 41 28.07 7.73 6.38
C GLY A 41 26.57 7.98 6.27
N VAL A 42 26.15 9.15 6.71
CA VAL A 42 24.77 9.62 6.59
C VAL A 42 24.67 10.52 5.36
N ILE A 43 23.67 10.29 4.52
CA ILE A 43 23.44 11.16 3.36
C ILE A 43 22.91 12.51 3.83
N VAL A 44 23.61 13.59 3.49
CA VAL A 44 23.19 14.96 3.83
C VAL A 44 22.67 15.74 2.63
N SER A 45 23.00 15.33 1.40
CA SER A 45 22.38 15.81 0.17
C SER A 45 22.39 14.76 -0.93
N VAL A 46 21.42 14.85 -1.84
CA VAL A 46 21.25 13.95 -2.99
C VAL A 46 21.30 14.78 -4.27
N HIS A 47 22.11 14.34 -5.22
CA HIS A 47 22.27 14.95 -6.54
C HIS A 47 22.12 13.88 -7.63
N GLU A 48 22.00 14.30 -8.88
CA GLU A 48 21.95 13.36 -10.00
C GLU A 48 23.29 12.62 -10.13
N GLY A 49 23.28 11.31 -9.84
CA GLY A 49 24.45 10.42 -9.95
C GLY A 49 25.36 10.34 -8.72
N TYR A 50 25.24 11.24 -7.74
CA TYR A 50 26.05 11.21 -6.52
C TYR A 50 25.29 11.72 -5.28
N VAL A 51 25.79 11.39 -4.11
CA VAL A 51 25.31 11.90 -2.81
C VAL A 51 26.45 12.51 -2.03
N THR A 52 26.13 13.42 -1.13
CA THR A 52 27.09 13.90 -0.14
C THR A 52 26.89 13.11 1.15
N LEU A 53 27.94 12.41 1.59
CA LEU A 53 27.96 11.69 2.86
C LEU A 53 28.67 12.52 3.93
N GLN A 54 28.02 12.64 5.08
CA GLN A 54 28.66 13.04 6.32
C GLN A 54 29.14 11.78 7.04
N PHE A 55 30.44 11.68 7.25
CA PHE A 55 31.03 10.65 8.10
C PHE A 55 31.13 11.20 9.53
N ASP A 56 30.84 10.34 10.50
CA ASP A 56 31.01 10.62 11.92
C ASP A 56 31.96 9.56 12.50
N ASP A 57 33.22 9.59 12.03
CA ASP A 57 34.28 8.69 12.48
C ASP A 57 35.34 9.50 13.23
N GLU A 58 35.15 9.60 14.55
CA GLU A 58 36.07 10.26 15.48
C GLU A 58 37.48 9.64 15.45
N VAL A 59 37.61 8.36 15.07
CA VAL A 59 38.89 7.62 15.04
C VAL A 59 39.73 8.05 13.84
N LEU A 60 39.10 8.36 12.70
CA LEU A 60 39.80 8.76 11.47
C LEU A 60 39.93 10.28 11.31
N ARG A 61 39.34 11.07 12.20
CA ARG A 61 39.19 12.53 12.03
C ARG A 61 38.61 12.90 10.65
N LEU A 62 37.83 11.99 10.07
CA LEU A 62 37.06 12.23 8.85
C LEU A 62 35.77 12.95 9.23
N SER A 63 35.92 14.16 9.78
CA SER A 63 34.80 15.08 9.97
C SER A 63 34.66 15.87 8.68
N GLY A 64 33.73 15.45 7.82
CA GLY A 64 33.60 16.10 6.52
C GLY A 64 32.46 15.55 5.67
N GLN A 65 32.07 16.38 4.71
CA GLN A 65 31.12 16.05 3.67
C GLN A 65 31.88 15.62 2.43
N HIS A 66 31.58 14.43 1.90
CA HIS A 66 32.23 13.90 0.71
C HIS A 66 31.20 13.48 -0.33
N ASN A 67 31.42 13.89 -1.58
CA ASN A 67 30.59 13.50 -2.70
C ASN A 67 30.98 12.11 -3.18
N ILE A 68 30.03 11.18 -3.15
CA ILE A 68 30.24 9.77 -3.49
C ILE A 68 29.20 9.38 -4.54
N SER A 69 29.65 8.69 -5.58
CA SER A 69 28.76 8.12 -6.59
C SER A 69 27.74 7.20 -5.93
N ILE A 70 26.48 7.31 -6.35
CA ILE A 70 25.39 6.43 -5.91
C ILE A 70 25.74 4.94 -6.16
N ALA A 71 26.50 4.65 -7.21
CA ALA A 71 26.92 3.29 -7.55
C ALA A 71 27.93 2.69 -6.55
N ASN A 72 28.57 3.52 -5.72
CA ASN A 72 29.63 3.12 -4.80
C ASN A 72 29.16 3.01 -3.35
N ILE A 73 27.85 3.08 -3.12
CA ILE A 73 27.25 3.01 -1.79
C ILE A 73 26.17 1.94 -1.73
N GLU A 74 26.04 1.33 -0.56
CA GLU A 74 25.00 0.36 -0.24
C GLU A 74 24.26 0.84 1.01
N LYS A 75 22.94 0.85 0.91
CA LYS A 75 22.06 1.29 1.99
C LYS A 75 21.93 0.17 3.02
N TYR A 76 22.31 0.44 4.27
CA TYR A 76 22.27 -0.55 5.35
C TYR A 76 21.34 -0.17 6.50
N ASP A 77 20.91 1.10 6.58
CA ASP A 77 19.86 1.56 7.51
C ASP A 77 18.90 2.49 6.74
N ILE A 78 17.66 2.02 6.52
CA ILE A 78 16.61 2.76 5.82
C ILE A 78 15.84 3.60 6.84
N LEU A 79 15.79 4.92 6.64
CA LEU A 79 14.85 5.75 7.38
C LEU A 79 13.47 5.65 6.71
N TYR A 80 12.48 5.25 7.49
CA TYR A 80 11.10 5.18 7.02
C TYR A 80 10.35 6.43 7.46
N LYS A 81 9.64 7.07 6.52
CA LYS A 81 8.76 8.19 6.81
C LYS A 81 7.36 7.68 7.10
N LYS A 82 6.63 8.44 7.92
CA LYS A 82 5.20 8.21 8.12
C LYS A 82 4.48 8.29 6.77
N GLY A 83 3.74 7.24 6.44
CA GLY A 83 3.04 7.06 5.17
C GLY A 83 3.78 6.19 4.15
N ASP A 84 5.05 5.86 4.37
CA ASP A 84 5.78 4.97 3.47
C ASP A 84 5.12 3.59 3.42
N ARG A 85 4.97 3.05 2.20
CA ARG A 85 4.47 1.70 1.99
C ARG A 85 5.60 0.72 2.09
N VAL A 86 5.41 -0.30 2.91
CA VAL A 86 6.42 -1.33 3.15
C VAL A 86 5.81 -2.71 3.00
N LYS A 87 6.62 -3.65 2.51
CA LYS A 87 6.30 -5.06 2.47
C LYS A 87 7.02 -5.77 3.60
N ILE A 88 6.32 -6.63 4.31
CA ILE A 88 6.90 -7.43 5.37
C ILE A 88 7.66 -8.58 4.75
N ILE A 89 8.94 -8.71 5.10
CA ILE A 89 9.78 -9.83 4.68
C ILE A 89 9.94 -10.87 5.79
N ASN A 90 9.79 -10.44 7.05
CA ASN A 90 9.82 -11.32 8.22
C ASN A 90 9.28 -10.61 9.49
N PHE A 91 8.50 -11.26 10.34
CA PHE A 91 8.02 -10.72 11.62
C PHE A 91 8.95 -11.08 12.78
N ASP A 92 9.38 -12.35 12.85
CA ASP A 92 10.29 -12.89 13.86
C ASP A 92 11.40 -13.69 13.19
N SER A 93 12.65 -13.25 13.34
CA SER A 93 13.81 -13.80 12.64
C SER A 93 14.19 -15.24 13.01
N ILE A 94 13.42 -15.92 13.86
CA ILE A 94 13.80 -17.18 14.52
C ILE A 94 13.07 -18.39 13.91
N THR A 95 11.82 -18.26 13.46
CA THR A 95 10.98 -19.42 13.13
C THR A 95 10.74 -19.63 11.63
N GLY A 96 10.95 -18.60 10.79
CA GLY A 96 10.81 -18.71 9.33
C GLY A 96 9.38 -18.94 8.80
N LEU A 97 8.40 -19.12 9.69
CA LEU A 97 6.98 -19.25 9.42
C LEU A 97 6.26 -18.02 9.99
N ASP A 98 6.27 -16.93 9.22
CA ASP A 98 5.55 -15.71 9.58
C ASP A 98 4.28 -15.60 8.72
N PRO A 99 3.09 -15.63 9.33
CA PRO A 99 1.81 -15.52 8.62
C PRO A 99 1.63 -14.18 7.91
N ASN A 100 2.41 -13.15 8.25
CA ASN A 100 2.35 -11.84 7.64
C ASN A 100 3.47 -11.61 6.61
N LYS A 101 4.25 -12.65 6.28
CA LYS A 101 5.30 -12.55 5.25
C LYS A 101 4.66 -12.22 3.90
N ASN A 102 5.16 -11.16 3.27
CA ASN A 102 4.66 -10.51 2.06
C ASN A 102 3.42 -9.62 2.23
N ASP A 103 2.90 -9.45 3.45
CA ASP A 103 1.85 -8.46 3.68
C ASP A 103 2.38 -7.05 3.45
N ILE A 104 1.46 -6.16 3.05
CA ILE A 104 1.75 -4.74 2.82
C ILE A 104 1.23 -3.96 4.02
N GLY A 105 2.05 -3.03 4.49
CA GLY A 105 1.67 -2.10 5.54
C GLY A 105 2.13 -0.68 5.27
N ASN A 106 1.61 0.24 6.07
CA ASN A 106 1.98 1.65 6.05
C ASN A 106 2.75 2.01 7.30
N VAL A 107 3.86 2.71 7.14
CA VAL A 107 4.66 3.20 8.26
C VAL A 107 3.90 4.31 8.99
N VAL A 108 3.80 4.18 10.30
CA VAL A 108 3.15 5.16 11.19
C VAL A 108 4.19 6.02 11.88
N GLU A 109 5.28 5.39 12.30
CA GLU A 109 6.34 5.99 13.11
C GLU A 109 7.61 5.14 12.97
N ASP A 110 8.77 5.80 12.99
CA ASP A 110 10.07 5.14 12.96
C ASP A 110 10.92 5.63 14.15
N ASN A 111 11.26 4.69 15.04
CA ASN A 111 11.95 4.95 16.30
C ASN A 111 13.43 4.54 16.27
N GLY A 112 14.06 4.44 15.09
CA GLY A 112 15.48 4.09 14.97
C GLY A 112 15.74 2.58 14.96
N LYS A 113 15.19 1.87 15.95
CA LYS A 113 15.36 0.40 16.07
C LYS A 113 14.16 -0.39 15.53
N TYR A 114 12.98 0.20 15.64
CA TYR A 114 11.71 -0.39 15.24
C TYR A 114 10.92 0.60 14.39
N VAL A 115 10.17 0.05 13.45
CA VAL A 115 9.22 0.78 12.62
C VAL A 115 7.83 0.30 12.99
N LYS A 116 6.98 1.24 13.40
CA LYS A 116 5.58 0.95 13.66
C LYS A 116 4.84 0.92 12.34
N VAL A 117 4.33 -0.25 11.97
CA VAL A 117 3.65 -0.50 10.71
C VAL A 117 2.19 -0.85 10.99
N ASN A 118 1.28 -0.28 10.21
CA ASN A 118 -0.11 -0.72 10.15
C ASN A 118 -0.24 -1.79 9.06
N ILE A 119 -0.59 -3.00 9.44
CA ILE A 119 -0.64 -4.15 8.54
C ILE A 119 -2.11 -4.49 8.34
N LYS A 120 -2.55 -4.52 7.08
CA LYS A 120 -3.95 -4.60 6.62
C LYS A 120 -4.71 -3.27 6.64
N ASN A 121 -5.62 -3.13 5.68
CA ASN A 121 -6.58 -2.03 5.57
C ASN A 121 -7.64 -2.01 6.71
N ASP A 122 -7.46 -2.83 7.75
CA ASP A 122 -8.28 -2.82 8.96
C ASP A 122 -7.65 -1.88 9.99
N ILE A 123 -8.48 -0.98 10.53
CA ILE A 123 -8.09 0.34 11.04
C ILE A 123 -7.27 0.29 12.36
N TYR A 124 -6.90 -0.89 12.89
CA TYR A 124 -6.43 -1.01 14.28
C TYR A 124 -5.27 -1.98 14.55
N GLU A 125 -4.65 -2.61 13.55
CA GLU A 125 -3.56 -3.56 13.80
C GLU A 125 -2.16 -2.94 13.62
N TRP A 126 -1.73 -2.22 14.66
CA TRP A 126 -0.39 -1.63 14.71
C TRP A 126 0.62 -2.63 15.25
N ARG A 127 1.74 -2.79 14.55
CA ARG A 127 2.82 -3.68 14.98
C ARG A 127 4.18 -2.97 14.93
N ASN A 128 5.03 -3.25 15.91
CA ASN A 128 6.42 -2.81 15.90
C ASN A 128 7.26 -3.86 15.17
N MET A 129 7.86 -3.47 14.05
CA MET A 129 8.68 -4.33 13.20
C MET A 129 10.14 -3.92 13.32
N TYR A 130 11.08 -4.85 13.27
CA TYR A 130 12.48 -4.48 13.05
C TYR A 130 12.65 -3.90 11.64
N ARG A 131 13.60 -2.97 11.45
CA ARG A 131 13.86 -2.37 10.14
C ARG A 131 14.28 -3.39 9.08
N ASN A 132 15.07 -4.40 9.47
CA ASN A 132 15.50 -5.50 8.58
C ASN A 132 14.40 -6.55 8.31
N SER A 133 13.21 -6.34 8.87
CA SER A 133 12.05 -7.21 8.77
C SER A 133 11.01 -6.68 7.76
N ILE A 134 11.27 -5.50 7.18
CA ILE A 134 10.42 -4.84 6.18
C ILE A 134 11.27 -4.30 5.03
N GLU A 135 10.71 -4.23 3.83
CA GLU A 135 11.33 -3.63 2.64
C GLU A 135 10.43 -2.52 2.09
N PRO A 136 10.97 -1.38 1.61
CA PRO A 136 10.17 -0.37 0.95
C PRO A 136 9.54 -0.94 -0.32
N LEU A 137 8.27 -0.62 -0.55
CA LEU A 137 7.61 -0.89 -1.83
C LEU A 137 7.88 0.30 -2.75
N ASN A 138 8.55 0.05 -3.88
CA ASN A 138 8.56 1.02 -4.96
C ASN A 138 7.15 1.05 -5.59
N ASP A 139 6.52 2.22 -5.56
CA ASP A 139 5.18 2.45 -6.11
C ASP A 139 5.09 2.20 -7.64
N ASP A 140 6.21 1.96 -8.31
CA ASP A 140 6.28 1.64 -9.74
C ASP A 140 5.71 0.24 -10.10
N ILE A 141 5.37 -0.60 -9.11
CA ILE A 141 4.74 -1.92 -9.32
C ILE A 141 3.34 -1.97 -8.70
N ILE A 142 2.57 -0.88 -8.76
CA ILE A 142 1.12 -0.90 -8.44
C ILE A 142 0.39 0.01 -9.44
N MET A 143 0.49 -0.28 -10.74
CA MET A 143 -0.38 0.32 -11.76
C MET A 143 -1.16 -0.68 -12.64
N ASP A 144 -0.97 -1.99 -12.45
CA ASP A 144 -1.74 -3.01 -13.19
C ASP A 144 -2.86 -3.68 -12.36
N ASN A 145 -2.83 -3.63 -11.02
CA ASN A 145 -3.91 -4.21 -10.20
C ASN A 145 -5.08 -3.25 -9.96
N THR A 146 -4.85 -1.94 -9.94
CA THR A 146 -5.92 -0.96 -9.70
C THR A 146 -6.93 -0.91 -10.85
N ASN A 147 -6.48 -1.17 -12.09
CA ASN A 147 -7.36 -1.26 -13.26
C ASN A 147 -8.16 -2.56 -13.26
N ASN A 148 -7.54 -3.70 -12.94
CA ASN A 148 -8.23 -4.99 -12.85
C ASN A 148 -9.25 -5.02 -11.70
N GLU A 149 -8.91 -4.49 -10.52
CA GLU A 149 -9.83 -4.40 -9.38
C GLU A 149 -10.98 -3.44 -9.67
N LYS A 150 -10.70 -2.30 -10.33
CA LYS A 150 -11.76 -1.38 -10.78
C LYS A 150 -12.70 -2.05 -11.79
N GLU A 151 -12.16 -2.78 -12.77
CA GLU A 151 -12.99 -3.52 -13.72
C GLU A 151 -13.82 -4.64 -13.06
N LEU A 152 -13.27 -5.35 -12.07
CA LEU A 152 -14.00 -6.33 -11.29
C LEU A 152 -15.13 -5.70 -10.49
N ILE A 153 -14.86 -4.58 -9.81
CA ILE A 153 -15.88 -3.82 -9.05
C ILE A 153 -16.95 -3.27 -10.00
N ASP A 154 -16.57 -2.67 -11.12
CA ASP A 154 -17.52 -2.15 -12.11
C ASP A 154 -18.37 -3.28 -12.72
N ARG A 155 -17.80 -4.48 -12.94
CA ARG A 155 -18.52 -5.65 -13.42
C ARG A 155 -19.49 -6.21 -12.37
N GLU A 156 -19.06 -6.37 -11.12
CA GLU A 156 -19.93 -6.83 -10.03
C GLU A 156 -21.06 -5.83 -9.76
N PHE A 157 -20.76 -4.53 -9.77
CA PHE A 157 -21.75 -3.47 -9.58
C PHE A 157 -22.80 -3.48 -10.71
N ASN A 158 -22.37 -3.64 -11.97
CA ASN A 158 -23.30 -3.73 -13.10
C ASN A 158 -24.15 -5.01 -13.06
N ASN A 159 -23.58 -6.14 -12.63
CA ASN A 159 -24.33 -7.38 -12.42
C ASN A 159 -25.39 -7.22 -11.32
N TYR A 160 -25.01 -6.62 -10.19
CA TYR A 160 -25.93 -6.35 -9.08
C TYR A 160 -27.06 -5.42 -9.51
N LYS A 161 -26.74 -4.35 -10.25
CA LYS A 161 -27.71 -3.41 -10.81
C LYS A 161 -28.69 -4.10 -11.76
N GLY A 162 -28.21 -5.00 -12.64
CA GLY A 162 -29.04 -5.80 -13.52
C GLY A 162 -30.01 -6.71 -12.74
N SER A 163 -29.51 -7.43 -11.74
CA SER A 163 -30.31 -8.29 -10.87
C SER A 163 -31.41 -7.50 -10.13
N LEU A 164 -31.08 -6.31 -9.61
CA LEU A 164 -32.03 -5.45 -8.91
C LEU A 164 -33.14 -4.93 -9.85
N CYS A 165 -32.80 -4.56 -11.09
CA CYS A 165 -33.79 -4.16 -12.10
C CYS A 165 -34.76 -5.30 -12.44
N ASP A 166 -34.28 -6.54 -12.51
CA ASP A 166 -35.13 -7.70 -12.79
C ASP A 166 -36.03 -8.07 -11.60
N MET A 167 -35.55 -7.92 -10.37
CA MET A 167 -36.39 -8.04 -9.17
C MET A 167 -37.52 -6.99 -9.17
N ILE A 168 -37.20 -5.72 -9.48
CA ILE A 168 -38.21 -4.65 -9.57
C ILE A 168 -39.24 -4.96 -10.66
N ARG A 169 -38.81 -5.39 -11.85
CA ARG A 169 -39.74 -5.81 -12.92
C ARG A 169 -40.63 -6.97 -12.50
N THR A 170 -40.08 -7.94 -11.77
CA THR A 170 -40.83 -9.10 -11.28
C THR A 170 -41.89 -8.66 -10.29
N ALA A 171 -41.53 -7.84 -9.30
CA ALA A 171 -42.48 -7.27 -8.35
C ALA A 171 -43.57 -6.43 -9.02
N GLN A 172 -43.23 -5.65 -10.05
CA GLN A 172 -44.22 -4.89 -10.83
C GLN A 172 -45.19 -5.79 -11.60
N ARG A 173 -44.70 -6.86 -12.23
CA ARG A 173 -45.56 -7.84 -12.92
C ARG A 173 -46.49 -8.55 -11.95
N GLU A 174 -45.97 -9.00 -10.80
CA GLU A 174 -46.78 -9.63 -9.76
C GLU A 174 -47.86 -8.68 -9.24
N LYS A 175 -47.52 -7.40 -9.05
CA LYS A 175 -48.48 -6.36 -8.70
C LYS A 175 -49.60 -6.25 -9.74
N SER A 176 -49.26 -6.14 -11.04
CA SER A 176 -50.28 -6.04 -12.10
C SER A 176 -51.17 -7.29 -12.18
N ASN A 177 -50.61 -8.49 -11.94
CA ASN A 177 -51.40 -9.72 -11.87
C ASN A 177 -52.40 -9.70 -10.70
N ILE A 178 -51.99 -9.16 -9.54
CA ILE A 178 -52.88 -9.02 -8.38
C ILE A 178 -53.98 -7.98 -8.68
N GLU A 179 -53.64 -6.86 -9.30
CA GLU A 179 -54.62 -5.82 -9.69
C GLU A 179 -55.69 -6.39 -10.64
N GLN A 180 -55.31 -7.21 -11.62
CA GLN A 180 -56.26 -7.88 -12.51
C GLN A 180 -57.18 -8.85 -11.75
N ARG A 181 -56.63 -9.65 -10.84
CA ARG A 181 -57.44 -10.57 -10.01
C ARG A 181 -58.45 -9.83 -9.14
N ILE A 182 -58.09 -8.66 -8.61
CA ILE A 182 -59.03 -7.82 -7.83
C ILE A 182 -60.18 -7.35 -8.73
N LEU A 183 -59.90 -6.93 -9.96
CA LEU A 183 -60.92 -6.52 -10.92
C LEU A 183 -61.88 -7.68 -11.25
N ASP A 184 -61.33 -8.86 -11.50
CA ASP A 184 -62.13 -10.06 -11.81
C ASP A 184 -63.06 -10.43 -10.63
N LEU A 185 -62.53 -10.45 -9.41
CA LEU A 185 -63.32 -10.70 -8.19
C LEU A 185 -64.42 -9.64 -7.97
N THR A 186 -64.12 -8.37 -8.27
CA THR A 186 -65.11 -7.28 -8.18
C THR A 186 -66.27 -7.51 -9.14
N ASN A 187 -65.97 -7.97 -10.37
CA ASN A 187 -66.99 -8.29 -11.36
C ASN A 187 -67.85 -9.51 -10.94
N GLU A 188 -67.25 -10.53 -10.34
CA GLU A 188 -67.98 -11.68 -9.80
C GLU A 188 -68.93 -11.27 -8.67
N LEU A 189 -68.48 -10.44 -7.73
CA LEU A 189 -69.32 -9.90 -6.66
C LEU A 189 -70.53 -9.14 -7.23
N ASN A 190 -70.31 -8.27 -8.21
CA ASN A 190 -71.38 -7.54 -8.89
C ASN A 190 -72.39 -8.47 -9.58
N ARG A 191 -71.91 -9.58 -10.16
CA ARG A 191 -72.79 -10.60 -10.76
C ARG A 191 -73.64 -11.30 -9.71
N ILE A 192 -73.05 -11.67 -8.57
CA ILE A 192 -73.78 -12.30 -7.45
C ILE A 192 -74.85 -11.34 -6.91
N GLU A 193 -74.52 -10.05 -6.77
CA GLU A 193 -75.49 -9.06 -6.28
C GLU A 193 -76.67 -8.86 -7.23
N LYS A 194 -76.43 -8.85 -8.56
CA LYS A 194 -77.51 -8.85 -9.56
C LYS A 194 -78.40 -10.08 -9.44
N LEU A 195 -77.82 -11.26 -9.27
CA LEU A 195 -78.58 -12.50 -9.06
C LEU A 195 -79.42 -12.43 -7.78
N ARG A 196 -78.85 -11.92 -6.69
CA ARG A 196 -79.57 -11.71 -5.42
C ARG A 196 -80.80 -10.81 -5.61
N ASN A 197 -80.64 -9.69 -6.32
CA ASN A 197 -81.72 -8.75 -6.55
C ASN A 197 -82.83 -9.36 -7.43
N ASN A 198 -82.48 -10.17 -8.42
CA ASN A 198 -83.45 -10.89 -9.24
C ASN A 198 -84.26 -11.90 -8.41
N ILE A 199 -83.63 -12.65 -7.51
CA ILE A 199 -84.33 -13.60 -6.62
C ILE A 199 -85.32 -12.86 -5.71
N ASN A 200 -84.89 -11.74 -5.11
CA ASN A 200 -85.75 -10.94 -4.23
C ASN A 200 -86.95 -10.31 -4.95
N GLY A 201 -86.90 -10.14 -6.27
CA GLY A 201 -88.04 -9.66 -7.07
C GLY A 201 -89.04 -10.75 -7.46
N ILE A 202 -88.69 -12.04 -7.28
CA ILE A 202 -89.55 -13.19 -7.55
C ILE A 202 -90.34 -13.61 -6.30
N ILE A 203 -89.74 -13.45 -5.11
CA ILE A 203 -90.36 -13.72 -3.80
C ILE A 203 -91.37 -12.61 -3.48
#